data_AF-A0A1Q7NXC7-F1
#
_entry.id   AF-A0A1Q7NXC7-F1
#
_cell.length_a   1.000
_cell.length_b   1.000
_cell.length_c   1.000
_cell.angle_alpha   90.00
_cell.angle_beta   90.00
_cell.angle_gamma   90.00
#
_symmetry.space_group_name_H-M   'P 1'
#
loop_
_entity.id
_entity.type
_entity.pdbx_description
1 polymer ?
#
loop_
_entity_poly.entity_id
_entity_poly.type
_entity_poly.pdbx_seq_one_letter_code
_entity_poly.pdbx_strand_id
1 'polypeptide(L)'
;MSTIIAFEKEIRIQLKFLENFLPPRQLSHTKQEKAIFCGTGDSFAAAQLAEVFSEFRARAHDPLDLIKNKKLLTGHDLYLISISGNTISNVKLARLSKRATAITANPKSKLAKTCGRLIRLKFSNSGIQTAGSISFLASALTCMSLVARFKVRNVSELYNEAQKVAKRISIQGKVYILGNIHTYPVAMFCAAKIYEVLGIDAHYERIEQFSHMGLFSCDKGDTIIIFEEENLHNKKLVKYLKGCGLKTTRVDTPSENVLDKILFFIFVSELIALYCAKKKKKKECFFAEAKKLRNASSSMIY
;
A
#
# COMPACT_ATOMS: atom_id res chain seq x y z
N MET A 1 3.43 -13.08 22.43
CA MET A 1 2.33 -12.55 21.60
C MET A 1 2.56 -13.05 20.18
N SER A 2 1.57 -13.68 19.55
CA SER A 2 1.71 -14.22 18.19
C SER A 2 1.68 -13.09 17.14
N THR A 3 2.24 -13.30 15.94
CA THR A 3 2.29 -12.23 14.93
C THR A 3 0.91 -11.83 14.38
N ILE A 4 -0.11 -12.71 14.41
CA ILE A 4 -1.49 -12.33 14.07
C ILE A 4 -2.10 -11.37 15.11
N ILE A 5 -1.87 -11.62 16.40
CA ILE A 5 -2.33 -10.71 17.48
C ILE A 5 -1.60 -9.37 17.39
N ALA A 6 -0.30 -9.39 17.10
CA ALA A 6 0.49 -8.19 16.87
C ALA A 6 -0.04 -7.39 15.67
N PHE A 7 -0.37 -8.05 14.56
CA PHE A 7 -0.95 -7.43 13.38
C PHE A 7 -2.32 -6.78 13.68
N GLU A 8 -3.22 -7.50 14.37
CA GLU A 8 -4.50 -6.92 14.81
C GLU A 8 -4.31 -5.69 15.72
N LYS A 9 -3.32 -5.73 16.62
CA LYS A 9 -2.99 -4.59 17.49
C LYS A 9 -2.50 -3.39 16.67
N GLU A 10 -1.68 -3.60 15.64
CA GLU A 10 -1.19 -2.52 14.79
C GLU A 10 -2.30 -1.87 13.95
N ILE A 11 -3.23 -2.67 13.43
CA ILE A 11 -4.43 -2.16 12.76
C ILE A 11 -5.19 -1.22 13.71
N ARG A 12 -5.39 -1.61 14.97
CA ARG A 12 -6.08 -0.76 15.97
C ARG A 12 -5.31 0.50 16.32
N ILE A 13 -3.97 0.46 16.35
CA ILE A 13 -3.14 1.64 16.63
C ILE A 13 -3.30 2.71 15.53
N GLN A 14 -3.70 2.34 14.31
CA GLN A 14 -3.96 3.30 13.23
C GLN A 14 -4.99 4.36 13.60
N LEU A 15 -6.03 4.01 14.37
CA LEU A 15 -7.09 4.94 14.73
C LEU A 15 -6.51 6.13 15.53
N LYS A 16 -5.73 5.82 16.58
CA LYS A 16 -5.03 6.83 17.38
C LYS A 16 -3.98 7.59 16.56
N PHE A 17 -3.31 6.92 15.63
CA PHE A 17 -2.35 7.58 14.75
C PHE A 17 -3.03 8.61 13.84
N LEU A 18 -4.19 8.28 13.27
CA LEU A 18 -4.95 9.15 12.38
C LEU A 18 -5.48 10.40 13.09
N GLU A 19 -5.93 10.26 14.34
CA GLU A 19 -6.33 11.39 15.19
C GLU A 19 -5.19 12.39 15.43
N ASN A 20 -3.96 11.89 15.51
CA ASN A 20 -2.77 12.68 15.84
C ASN A 20 -1.86 12.92 14.62
N PHE A 21 -2.33 12.60 13.42
CA PHE A 21 -1.51 12.71 12.22
C PHE A 21 -1.23 14.18 11.90
N LEU A 22 0.06 14.54 11.90
CA LEU A 22 0.53 15.86 11.53
C LEU A 22 1.14 15.79 10.12
N PRO A 23 0.48 16.38 9.10
CA PRO A 23 1.00 16.33 7.74
C PRO A 23 2.31 17.14 7.62
N PRO A 24 3.28 16.70 6.79
CA PRO A 24 4.41 17.54 6.41
C PRO A 24 3.96 18.78 5.63
N ARG A 25 4.85 19.76 5.49
CA ARG A 25 4.60 20.93 4.65
C ARG A 25 4.41 20.50 3.20
N GLN A 26 3.25 20.83 2.64
CA GLN A 26 2.93 20.56 1.24
C GLN A 26 3.93 21.25 0.30
N LEU A 27 4.28 20.56 -0.79
CA LEU A 27 5.07 21.07 -1.90
C LEU A 27 4.22 21.99 -2.78
N SER A 28 4.80 23.09 -3.26
CA SER A 28 4.15 23.91 -4.29
C SER A 28 4.03 23.12 -5.61
N HIS A 29 3.10 23.50 -6.48
CA HIS A 29 2.90 22.84 -7.78
C HIS A 29 4.21 22.68 -8.58
N THR A 30 5.00 23.75 -8.71
CA THR A 30 6.32 23.70 -9.39
C THR A 30 7.32 22.74 -8.74
N LYS A 31 7.22 22.50 -7.43
CA LYS A 31 8.03 21.49 -6.74
C LYS A 31 7.49 20.08 -6.95
N GLN A 32 6.16 19.93 -7.02
CA GLN A 32 5.53 18.64 -7.32
C GLN A 32 5.93 18.15 -8.72
N GLU A 33 5.96 19.03 -9.73
CA GLU A 33 6.42 18.70 -11.09
C GLU A 33 7.86 18.18 -11.16
N LYS A 34 8.69 18.56 -10.18
CA LYS A 34 10.08 18.11 -10.05
C LYS A 34 10.23 16.97 -9.04
N ALA A 35 9.16 16.53 -8.39
CA ALA A 35 9.22 15.51 -7.35
C ALA A 35 9.14 14.11 -7.94
N ILE A 36 10.11 13.28 -7.57
CA ILE A 36 10.09 11.83 -7.83
C ILE A 36 9.96 11.13 -6.49
N PHE A 37 8.91 10.34 -6.32
CA PHE A 37 8.69 9.46 -5.17
C PHE A 37 9.14 8.05 -5.52
N CYS A 38 9.87 7.42 -4.60
CA CYS A 38 10.52 6.14 -4.86
C CYS A 38 10.57 5.29 -3.59
N GLY A 39 10.25 4.01 -3.72
CA GLY A 39 10.22 3.04 -2.62
C GLY A 39 10.08 1.62 -3.15
N THR A 40 10.02 0.63 -2.26
CA THR A 40 9.85 -0.79 -2.62
C THR A 40 8.70 -1.42 -1.84
N GLY A 41 7.94 -2.33 -2.45
CA GLY A 41 6.79 -2.99 -1.82
C GLY A 41 5.72 -1.98 -1.37
N ASP A 42 5.26 -2.07 -0.13
CA ASP A 42 4.31 -1.10 0.47
C ASP A 42 4.77 0.36 0.32
N SER A 43 6.09 0.61 0.35
CA SER A 43 6.64 1.97 0.17
C SER A 43 6.51 2.47 -1.27
N PHE A 44 6.47 1.56 -2.25
CA PHE A 44 6.19 1.91 -3.65
C PHE A 44 4.71 2.23 -3.86
N ALA A 45 3.81 1.45 -3.26
CA ALA A 45 2.37 1.79 -3.26
C ALA A 45 2.13 3.19 -2.65
N ALA A 46 2.82 3.53 -1.56
CA ALA A 46 2.77 4.89 -0.99
C ALA A 46 3.32 5.97 -1.94
N ALA A 47 4.37 5.66 -2.72
CA ALA A 47 4.89 6.56 -3.75
C ALA A 47 3.86 6.79 -4.88
N GLN A 48 3.20 5.73 -5.34
CA GLN A 48 2.15 5.84 -6.35
C GLN A 48 0.94 6.64 -5.85
N LEU A 49 0.62 6.57 -4.55
CA LEU A 49 -0.40 7.44 -3.96
C LEU A 49 -0.02 8.93 -4.06
N ALA A 50 1.25 9.31 -3.89
CA ALA A 50 1.67 10.69 -4.15
C ALA A 50 1.53 11.07 -5.63
N GLU A 51 1.87 10.18 -6.56
CA GLU A 51 1.69 10.45 -7.99
C GLU A 51 0.22 10.74 -8.32
N VAL A 52 -0.70 9.86 -7.94
CA VAL A 52 -2.13 10.02 -8.30
C VAL A 52 -2.81 11.17 -7.55
N PHE A 53 -2.49 11.41 -6.27
CA PHE A 53 -3.02 12.58 -5.54
C PHE A 53 -2.43 13.92 -6.00
N SER A 54 -1.29 13.89 -6.69
CA SER A 54 -0.74 15.07 -7.36
C SER A 54 -1.31 15.29 -8.76
N GLU A 55 -2.31 14.50 -9.17
CA GLU A 55 -2.82 14.46 -10.55
C GLU A 55 -1.66 14.27 -11.55
N PHE A 56 -0.76 13.35 -11.22
CA PHE A 56 0.42 13.00 -12.01
C PHE A 56 1.46 14.12 -12.22
N ARG A 57 1.40 15.21 -11.43
CA ARG A 57 2.48 16.22 -11.40
C ARG A 57 3.77 15.63 -10.84
N ALA A 58 3.68 14.96 -9.70
CA ALA A 58 4.78 14.18 -9.15
C ALA A 58 4.80 12.79 -9.80
N ARG A 59 5.98 12.19 -9.90
CA ARG A 59 6.17 10.86 -10.51
C ARG A 59 6.52 9.82 -9.47
N ALA A 60 5.99 8.61 -9.62
CA ALA A 60 6.43 7.44 -8.86
C ALA A 60 7.31 6.54 -9.74
N HIS A 61 8.47 6.12 -9.23
CA HIS A 61 9.38 5.24 -9.98
C HIS A 61 9.92 4.09 -9.11
N ASP A 62 10.10 2.93 -9.73
CA ASP A 62 10.83 1.84 -9.10
C ASP A 62 12.31 2.25 -8.94
N PRO A 63 12.95 1.92 -7.80
CA PRO A 63 14.34 2.28 -7.57
C PRO A 63 15.31 1.78 -8.65
N LEU A 64 15.10 0.57 -9.17
CA LEU A 64 15.99 -0.04 -10.15
C LEU A 64 15.95 0.68 -11.49
N ASP A 65 14.78 1.19 -11.88
CA ASP A 65 14.61 1.97 -13.11
C ASP A 65 15.42 3.27 -13.04
N LEU A 66 15.39 3.97 -11.91
CA LEU A 66 16.17 5.20 -11.70
C LEU A 66 17.66 4.93 -11.60
N ILE A 67 18.08 3.82 -10.98
CA ILE A 67 19.50 3.43 -10.90
C ILE A 67 20.07 3.19 -12.30
N LYS A 68 19.30 2.54 -13.18
CA LYS A 68 19.68 2.27 -14.57
C LYS A 68 19.59 3.54 -15.44
N ASN A 69 18.62 4.41 -15.18
CA ASN A 69 18.32 5.58 -16.01
C ASN A 69 18.57 6.90 -15.27
N LYS A 70 19.82 7.15 -14.88
CA LYS A 70 20.20 8.32 -14.06
C LYS A 70 19.78 9.68 -14.63
N LYS A 71 19.60 9.78 -15.95
CA LYS A 71 19.12 11.01 -16.61
C LYS A 71 17.74 11.46 -16.10
N LEU A 72 16.91 10.52 -15.64
CA LEU A 72 15.61 10.80 -15.04
C LEU A 72 15.72 11.56 -13.71
N LEU A 73 16.87 11.51 -13.04
CA LEU A 73 17.11 12.22 -11.78
C LEU A 73 17.53 13.69 -11.99
N THR A 74 18.00 14.05 -13.19
CA THR A 74 18.53 15.39 -13.45
C THR A 74 17.42 16.42 -13.29
N GLY A 75 17.65 17.44 -12.46
CA GLY A 75 16.70 18.52 -12.20
C GLY A 75 15.58 18.21 -11.20
N HIS A 76 15.46 16.95 -10.75
CA HIS A 76 14.37 16.48 -9.90
C HIS A 76 14.77 16.40 -8.41
N ASP A 77 13.79 16.59 -7.52
CA ASP A 77 13.88 16.32 -6.09
C ASP A 77 13.43 14.88 -5.83
N LEU A 78 14.27 14.09 -5.18
CA LEU A 78 14.01 12.67 -4.95
C LEU A 78 13.51 12.43 -3.52
N TYR A 79 12.36 11.80 -3.37
CA TYR A 79 11.75 11.42 -2.10
C TYR A 79 11.82 9.90 -1.96
N LEU A 80 12.65 9.42 -1.03
CA LEU A 80 12.93 7.99 -0.85
C LEU A 80 12.20 7.45 0.38
N ILE A 81 11.18 6.63 0.15
CA ILE A 81 10.37 6.00 1.19
C ILE A 81 10.98 4.65 1.57
N SER A 82 11.40 4.50 2.83
CA SER A 82 11.83 3.22 3.40
C SER A 82 11.64 3.23 4.91
N ILE A 83 10.83 2.31 5.43
CA ILE A 83 10.51 2.23 6.86
C ILE A 83 11.78 2.05 7.70
N SER A 84 12.60 1.06 7.38
CA SER A 84 13.87 0.80 8.08
C SER A 84 14.97 1.79 7.69
N GLY A 85 14.87 2.38 6.50
CA GLY A 85 15.88 3.25 5.90
C GLY A 85 17.16 2.51 5.49
N ASN A 86 17.12 1.18 5.36
CA ASN A 86 18.29 0.36 5.04
C ASN A 86 18.18 -0.38 3.70
N THR A 87 17.08 -0.22 2.95
CA THR A 87 16.91 -0.81 1.61
C THR A 87 18.07 -0.38 0.69
N ILE A 88 18.83 -1.35 0.17
CA ILE A 88 20.07 -1.11 -0.60
C ILE A 88 19.82 -0.20 -1.80
N SER A 89 18.78 -0.47 -2.58
CA SER A 89 18.45 0.30 -3.78
C SER A 89 18.15 1.78 -3.46
N ASN A 90 17.37 2.04 -2.41
CA ASN A 90 17.10 3.41 -1.95
C ASN A 90 18.37 4.11 -1.45
N VAL A 91 19.21 3.43 -0.66
CA VAL A 91 20.49 4.01 -0.19
C VAL A 91 21.41 4.31 -1.38
N LYS A 92 21.45 3.43 -2.38
CA LYS A 92 22.22 3.64 -3.62
C LYS A 92 21.70 4.85 -4.38
N LEU A 93 20.38 5.01 -4.54
CA LEU A 93 19.79 6.18 -5.17
C LEU A 93 20.07 7.48 -4.41
N ALA A 94 20.01 7.45 -3.08
CA ALA A 94 20.34 8.62 -2.25
C ALA A 94 21.76 9.13 -2.53
N ARG A 95 22.72 8.23 -2.78
CA ARG A 95 24.10 8.61 -3.14
C ARG A 95 24.21 9.22 -4.54
N LEU A 96 23.29 8.89 -5.44
CA LEU A 96 23.28 9.38 -6.82
C LEU A 96 22.60 10.75 -6.98
N SER A 97 21.81 11.19 -6.00
CA SER A 97 21.09 12.47 -6.05
C SER A 97 21.44 13.38 -4.88
N LYS A 98 21.98 14.57 -5.18
CA LYS A 98 22.24 15.61 -4.17
C LYS A 98 20.95 16.22 -3.59
N ARG A 99 19.80 16.00 -4.25
CA ARG A 99 18.47 16.54 -3.88
C ARG A 99 17.56 15.45 -3.31
N ALA A 100 18.13 14.52 -2.54
CA ALA A 100 17.41 13.42 -1.93
C ALA A 100 16.86 13.79 -0.54
N THR A 101 15.60 13.42 -0.29
CA THR A 101 14.89 13.50 0.97
C THR A 101 14.54 12.09 1.43
N ALA A 102 14.99 11.69 2.61
CA ALA A 102 14.60 10.42 3.23
C ALA A 102 13.21 10.54 3.87
N ILE A 103 12.31 9.61 3.60
CA ILE A 103 11.05 9.42 4.31
C ILE A 103 11.15 8.08 5.05
N THR A 104 11.39 8.12 6.37
CA THR A 104 11.71 6.91 7.14
C THR A 104 11.28 7.01 8.61
N ALA A 105 11.01 5.88 9.25
CA ALA A 105 10.78 5.82 10.69
C ALA A 105 12.09 5.87 11.49
N ASN A 106 13.22 5.48 10.87
CA ASN A 106 14.52 5.40 11.53
C ASN A 106 15.47 6.55 11.11
N PRO A 107 15.60 7.62 11.93
CA PRO A 107 16.47 8.75 11.63
C PRO A 107 17.98 8.40 11.69
N LYS A 108 18.35 7.25 12.26
CA LYS A 108 19.75 6.79 12.34
C LYS A 108 20.13 5.83 11.21
N SER A 109 19.21 5.55 10.29
CA SER A 109 19.40 4.61 9.18
C SER A 109 20.43 5.07 8.15
N LYS A 110 20.90 4.15 7.30
CA LYS A 110 21.82 4.47 6.19
C LYS A 110 21.22 5.52 5.25
N LEU A 111 19.93 5.39 4.94
CA LEU A 111 19.21 6.33 4.08
C LEU A 111 19.15 7.72 4.69
N ALA A 112 18.73 7.83 5.96
CA ALA A 112 18.63 9.13 6.64
C ALA A 112 19.97 9.87 6.72
N LYS A 113 21.07 9.13 6.95
CA LYS A 113 22.43 9.68 6.97
C LYS A 113 22.94 10.10 5.59
N THR A 114 22.42 9.49 4.52
CA THR A 114 22.89 9.75 3.15
C THR A 114 22.13 10.91 2.50
N CYS A 115 20.83 11.07 2.81
CA CYS A 115 20.01 12.15 2.28
C CYS A 115 20.32 13.50 2.94
N GLY A 116 20.21 14.60 2.18
CA GLY A 116 20.38 15.95 2.71
C GLY A 116 19.17 16.47 3.50
N ARG A 117 18.02 15.80 3.40
CA ARG A 117 16.77 16.14 4.11
C ARG A 117 16.12 14.88 4.67
N LEU A 118 15.36 15.05 5.74
CA LEU A 118 14.65 13.98 6.43
C LEU A 118 13.20 14.39 6.74
N ILE A 119 12.25 13.55 6.35
CA ILE A 119 10.88 13.54 6.82
C ILE A 119 10.72 12.28 7.68
N ARG A 120 10.61 12.47 8.99
CA ARG A 120 10.52 11.34 9.94
C ARG A 120 9.07 10.86 10.03
N LEU A 121 8.85 9.58 9.75
CA LEU A 121 7.59 8.90 10.05
C LEU A 121 7.50 8.65 11.55
N LYS A 122 6.45 9.17 12.19
CA LYS A 122 6.22 9.04 13.63
C LYS A 122 4.97 8.20 13.85
N PHE A 123 5.15 6.96 14.26
CA PHE A 123 4.06 6.07 14.67
C PHE A 123 4.54 5.09 15.74
N SER A 124 3.61 4.57 16.53
CA SER A 124 3.87 3.49 17.47
C SER A 124 3.67 2.14 16.76
N ASN A 125 4.47 1.13 17.11
CA ASN A 125 4.31 -0.22 16.62
C ASN A 125 4.05 -1.20 17.78
N SER A 126 3.75 -2.45 17.47
CA SER A 126 3.46 -3.48 18.47
C SER A 126 4.71 -3.99 19.22
N GLY A 127 5.91 -3.57 18.82
CA GLY A 127 7.20 -4.12 19.26
C GLY A 127 7.55 -5.47 18.61
N ILE A 128 6.63 -6.06 17.84
CA ILE A 128 6.82 -7.31 17.11
C ILE A 128 6.80 -7.00 15.62
N GLN A 129 7.65 -7.66 14.83
CA GLN A 129 7.59 -7.56 13.39
C GLN A 129 6.27 -8.17 12.88
N THR A 130 5.48 -7.38 12.18
CA THR A 130 4.21 -7.78 11.56
C THR A 130 4.31 -7.71 10.03
N ALA A 131 3.21 -7.99 9.34
CA ALA A 131 3.08 -7.76 7.90
C ALA A 131 3.10 -6.26 7.52
N GLY A 132 3.22 -5.31 8.46
CA GLY A 132 3.25 -3.89 8.13
C GLY A 132 1.85 -3.36 7.80
N SER A 133 1.34 -2.56 8.73
CA SER A 133 -0.02 -2.00 8.68
C SER A 133 0.10 -0.49 8.91
N ILE A 134 0.34 -0.08 10.16
CA ILE A 134 0.58 1.32 10.54
C ILE A 134 1.72 1.99 9.76
N SER A 135 2.78 1.25 9.41
CA SER A 135 3.92 1.76 8.66
C SER A 135 3.54 2.15 7.23
N PHE A 136 2.66 1.38 6.59
CA PHE A 136 2.13 1.71 5.28
C PHE A 136 1.24 2.96 5.36
N LEU A 137 0.28 2.97 6.29
CA LEU A 137 -0.61 4.12 6.48
C LEU A 137 0.17 5.42 6.72
N ALA A 138 1.17 5.39 7.59
CA ALA A 138 2.01 6.55 7.87
C ALA A 138 2.78 7.02 6.64
N SER A 139 3.27 6.09 5.81
CA SER A 139 3.97 6.40 4.57
C SER A 139 3.02 7.00 3.54
N ALA A 140 1.86 6.37 3.32
CA ALA A 140 0.83 6.80 2.39
C ALA A 140 0.36 8.23 2.70
N LEU A 141 -0.04 8.50 3.94
CA LEU A 141 -0.50 9.84 4.33
C LEU A 141 0.59 10.89 4.23
N THR A 142 1.83 10.54 4.59
CA THR A 142 2.97 11.46 4.43
C THR A 142 3.19 11.81 2.97
N CYS A 143 3.19 10.81 2.08
CA CYS A 143 3.38 10.99 0.64
C CYS A 143 2.25 11.81 0.02
N MET A 144 0.99 11.48 0.31
CA MET A 144 -0.17 12.22 -0.17
C MET A 144 -0.16 13.67 0.35
N SER A 145 0.19 13.89 1.63
CA SER A 145 0.18 15.24 2.24
C SER A 145 1.23 16.17 1.63
N LEU A 146 2.31 15.62 1.06
CA LEU A 146 3.32 16.39 0.36
C LEU A 146 2.77 17.00 -0.94
N VAL A 147 1.74 16.41 -1.54
CA VAL A 147 1.22 16.81 -2.85
C VAL A 147 -0.20 17.35 -2.81
N ALA A 148 -1.00 16.95 -1.82
CA ALA A 148 -2.39 17.32 -1.69
C ALA A 148 -2.71 17.81 -0.27
N ARG A 149 -3.64 18.76 -0.17
CA ARG A 149 -4.17 19.22 1.11
C ARG A 149 -5.41 18.42 1.44
N PHE A 150 -5.42 17.81 2.61
CA PHE A 150 -6.60 17.10 3.09
C PHE A 150 -6.68 17.11 4.61
N LYS A 151 -7.83 16.70 5.13
CA LYS A 151 -8.06 16.50 6.56
C LYS A 151 -8.70 15.13 6.74
N VAL A 152 -8.10 14.30 7.57
CA VAL A 152 -8.68 13.03 7.98
C VAL A 152 -9.87 13.30 8.91
N ARG A 153 -11.02 12.67 8.63
CA ARG A 153 -12.25 12.77 9.43
C ARG A 153 -12.90 11.39 9.55
N ASN A 154 -13.84 11.26 10.48
CA ASN A 154 -14.74 10.10 10.61
C ASN A 154 -14.03 8.72 10.64
N VAL A 155 -12.81 8.69 11.20
CA VAL A 155 -11.92 7.51 11.18
C VAL A 155 -12.60 6.28 11.77
N SER A 156 -13.28 6.44 12.90
CA SER A 156 -13.99 5.34 13.58
C SER A 156 -15.12 4.78 12.73
N GLU A 157 -15.87 5.62 12.02
CA GLU A 157 -16.95 5.20 11.13
C GLU A 157 -16.39 4.42 9.94
N LEU A 158 -15.37 4.97 9.27
CA LEU A 158 -14.68 4.30 8.16
C LEU A 158 -14.14 2.93 8.57
N TYR A 159 -13.49 2.85 9.74
CA TYR A 159 -12.96 1.61 10.28
C TYR A 159 -14.08 0.60 10.58
N ASN A 160 -15.16 1.02 11.24
CA ASN A 160 -16.29 0.14 11.57
C ASN A 160 -16.97 -0.42 10.31
N GLU A 161 -17.17 0.41 9.28
CA GLU A 161 -17.69 -0.07 7.99
C GLU A 161 -16.71 -1.02 7.29
N ALA A 162 -15.41 -0.72 7.32
CA ALA A 162 -14.39 -1.60 6.75
C ALA A 162 -14.41 -2.98 7.43
N GLN A 163 -14.60 -3.03 8.75
CA GLN A 163 -14.77 -4.30 9.47
C GLN A 163 -16.00 -5.08 9.03
N LYS A 164 -17.16 -4.42 8.85
CA LYS A 164 -18.39 -5.06 8.39
C LYS A 164 -18.21 -5.67 7.00
N VAL A 165 -17.60 -4.93 6.08
CA VAL A 165 -17.33 -5.38 4.71
C VAL A 165 -16.32 -6.52 4.70
N ALA A 166 -15.17 -6.36 5.35
CA ALA A 166 -14.10 -7.34 5.35
C ALA A 166 -14.53 -8.71 5.91
N LYS A 167 -15.43 -8.74 6.91
CA LYS A 167 -15.97 -10.01 7.46
C LYS A 167 -16.80 -10.81 6.46
N ARG A 168 -17.42 -10.15 5.48
CA ARG A 168 -18.28 -10.78 4.46
C ARG A 168 -17.49 -11.34 3.28
N ILE A 169 -16.29 -10.81 3.05
CA ILE A 169 -15.39 -11.27 1.99
C ILE A 169 -14.75 -12.58 2.43
N SER A 170 -14.88 -13.60 1.59
CA SER A 170 -14.24 -14.90 1.81
C SER A 170 -13.39 -15.27 0.61
N ILE A 171 -12.12 -15.54 0.87
CA ILE A 171 -11.12 -15.86 -0.15
C ILE A 171 -11.14 -17.36 -0.47
N GLN A 172 -11.11 -17.68 -1.75
CA GLN A 172 -10.94 -19.00 -2.34
C GLN A 172 -10.09 -18.91 -3.61
N GLY A 173 -9.28 -19.94 -3.88
CA GLY A 173 -8.43 -19.97 -5.07
C GLY A 173 -7.38 -18.86 -5.07
N LYS A 174 -6.99 -18.42 -6.28
CA LYS A 174 -6.21 -17.21 -6.49
C LYS A 174 -7.07 -15.99 -6.18
N VAL A 175 -6.42 -14.90 -5.76
CA VAL A 175 -7.11 -13.63 -5.48
C VAL A 175 -6.65 -12.56 -6.45
N TYR A 176 -7.58 -11.88 -7.10
CA TYR A 176 -7.29 -10.71 -7.93
C TYR A 176 -7.93 -9.49 -7.28
N ILE A 177 -7.12 -8.48 -6.99
CA ILE A 177 -7.58 -7.21 -6.43
C ILE A 177 -7.49 -6.18 -7.54
N LEU A 178 -8.66 -5.69 -7.98
CA LEU A 178 -8.78 -4.77 -9.09
C LEU A 178 -8.92 -3.35 -8.56
N GLY A 179 -8.09 -2.46 -9.07
CA GLY A 179 -8.17 -1.03 -8.78
C GLY A 179 -8.05 -0.19 -10.04
N ASN A 180 -8.27 1.11 -9.89
CA ASN A 180 -8.08 2.10 -10.95
C ASN A 180 -7.17 3.23 -10.43
N ILE A 181 -7.12 4.40 -11.08
CA ILE A 181 -6.23 5.54 -10.75
C ILE A 181 -5.85 5.60 -9.26
N HIS A 182 -6.79 5.94 -8.37
CA HIS A 182 -6.48 6.13 -6.94
C HIS A 182 -6.39 4.83 -6.16
N THR A 183 -7.13 3.79 -6.55
CA THR A 183 -7.27 2.55 -5.77
C THR A 183 -6.29 1.46 -6.17
N TYR A 184 -5.63 1.56 -7.33
CA TYR A 184 -4.62 0.61 -7.80
C TYR A 184 -3.42 0.49 -6.85
N PRO A 185 -2.84 1.58 -6.30
CA PRO A 185 -1.83 1.46 -5.26
C PRO A 185 -2.33 0.73 -4.00
N VAL A 186 -3.60 0.89 -3.65
CA VAL A 186 -4.20 0.19 -2.50
C VAL A 186 -4.49 -1.29 -2.84
N ALA A 187 -4.81 -1.60 -4.09
CA ALA A 187 -4.93 -2.98 -4.57
C ALA A 187 -3.59 -3.72 -4.43
N MET A 188 -2.47 -3.07 -4.78
CA MET A 188 -1.12 -3.59 -4.53
C MET A 188 -0.88 -3.89 -3.05
N PHE A 189 -1.23 -2.95 -2.16
CA PHE A 189 -1.13 -3.15 -0.72
C PHE A 189 -2.01 -4.31 -0.23
N CYS A 190 -3.23 -4.46 -0.76
CA CYS A 190 -4.12 -5.55 -0.41
C CYS A 190 -3.56 -6.92 -0.80
N ALA A 191 -3.05 -7.05 -2.03
CA ALA A 191 -2.36 -8.26 -2.48
C ALA A 191 -1.20 -8.59 -1.54
N ALA A 192 -0.43 -7.56 -1.15
CA ALA A 192 0.67 -7.71 -0.20
C ALA A 192 0.24 -8.31 1.13
N LYS A 193 -0.82 -7.78 1.74
CA LYS A 193 -1.29 -8.30 3.02
C LYS A 193 -1.81 -9.73 2.89
N ILE A 194 -2.42 -10.09 1.77
CA ILE A 194 -2.92 -11.45 1.53
C ILE A 194 -1.77 -12.45 1.49
N TYR A 195 -0.71 -12.24 0.72
CA TYR A 195 0.40 -13.21 0.70
C TYR A 195 1.25 -13.16 1.97
N GLU A 196 1.47 -12.01 2.60
CA GLU A 196 2.29 -11.91 3.83
C GLU A 196 1.61 -12.53 5.05
N VAL A 197 0.29 -12.37 5.17
CA VAL A 197 -0.48 -12.88 6.32
C VAL A 197 -0.94 -14.31 6.06
N LEU A 198 -1.43 -14.62 4.85
CA LEU A 198 -2.09 -15.89 4.56
C LEU A 198 -1.24 -16.88 3.77
N GLY A 199 -0.26 -16.41 3.00
CA GLY A 199 0.51 -17.22 2.05
C GLY A 199 -0.30 -17.66 0.83
N ILE A 200 -1.28 -16.85 0.43
CA ILE A 200 -2.17 -17.13 -0.71
C ILE A 200 -1.67 -16.36 -1.94
N ASP A 201 -1.79 -17.01 -3.11
CA ASP A 201 -1.50 -16.39 -4.40
C ASP A 201 -2.47 -15.23 -4.68
N ALA A 202 -1.92 -14.02 -4.81
CA ALA A 202 -2.67 -12.79 -4.93
C ALA A 202 -2.04 -11.85 -5.94
N HIS A 203 -2.88 -11.34 -6.83
CA HIS A 203 -2.54 -10.43 -7.92
C HIS A 203 -3.24 -9.09 -7.70
N TYR A 204 -2.63 -8.02 -8.19
CA TYR A 204 -3.24 -6.70 -8.24
C TYR A 204 -3.13 -6.16 -9.66
N GLU A 205 -4.24 -5.68 -10.19
CA GLU A 205 -4.31 -5.28 -11.59
C GLU A 205 -5.17 -4.04 -11.76
N ARG A 206 -4.90 -3.28 -12.83
CA ARG A 206 -5.85 -2.27 -13.29
C ARG A 206 -7.05 -2.99 -13.90
N ILE A 207 -8.26 -2.50 -13.64
CA ILE A 207 -9.51 -3.12 -14.11
C ILE A 207 -9.48 -3.45 -15.61
N GLU A 208 -9.01 -2.51 -16.43
CA GLU A 208 -8.92 -2.70 -17.88
C GLU A 208 -7.89 -3.79 -18.25
N GLN A 209 -6.71 -3.77 -17.62
CA GLN A 209 -5.65 -4.74 -17.90
C GLN A 209 -6.04 -6.15 -17.49
N PHE A 210 -6.75 -6.30 -16.37
CA PHE A 210 -7.29 -7.59 -15.95
C PHE A 210 -8.25 -8.16 -17.01
N SER A 211 -9.14 -7.33 -17.55
CA SER A 211 -10.09 -7.76 -18.58
C SER A 211 -9.39 -8.23 -19.87
N HIS A 212 -8.22 -7.69 -20.18
CA HIS A 212 -7.42 -8.04 -21.35
C HIS A 212 -6.38 -9.14 -21.12
N MET A 213 -5.98 -9.38 -19.87
CA MET A 213 -4.87 -10.28 -19.53
C MET A 213 -5.22 -11.20 -18.36
N GLY A 214 -5.28 -10.69 -17.14
CA GLY A 214 -5.42 -11.49 -15.92
C GLY A 214 -6.67 -12.38 -15.86
N LEU A 215 -7.75 -12.00 -16.55
CA LEU A 215 -8.97 -12.79 -16.65
C LEU A 215 -8.71 -14.18 -17.25
N PHE A 216 -7.79 -14.29 -18.21
CA PHE A 216 -7.48 -15.56 -18.87
C PHE A 216 -6.64 -16.52 -18.01
N SER A 217 -6.10 -16.06 -16.87
CA SER A 217 -5.41 -16.91 -15.89
C SER A 217 -6.28 -17.32 -14.71
N CYS A 218 -7.56 -16.92 -14.71
CA CYS A 218 -8.52 -17.27 -13.66
C CYS A 218 -9.09 -18.67 -13.83
N ASP A 219 -9.24 -19.36 -12.70
CA ASP A 219 -9.95 -20.62 -12.59
C ASP A 219 -11.32 -20.43 -11.93
N LYS A 220 -12.28 -21.34 -12.20
CA LYS A 220 -13.59 -21.30 -11.55
C LYS A 220 -13.44 -21.33 -10.03
N GLY A 221 -14.08 -20.38 -9.35
CA GLY A 221 -14.00 -20.23 -7.90
C GLY A 221 -12.89 -19.31 -7.40
N ASP A 222 -12.00 -18.80 -8.27
CA ASP A 222 -11.06 -17.73 -7.92
C ASP A 222 -11.80 -16.48 -7.45
N THR A 223 -11.15 -15.72 -6.57
CA THR A 223 -11.75 -14.55 -5.90
C THR A 223 -11.35 -13.27 -6.61
N ILE A 224 -12.34 -12.45 -6.99
CA ILE A 224 -12.13 -11.10 -7.53
C ILE A 224 -12.65 -10.07 -6.52
N ILE A 225 -11.81 -9.13 -6.11
CA ILE A 225 -12.16 -8.03 -5.21
C ILE A 225 -11.96 -6.72 -5.97
N ILE A 226 -13.01 -5.93 -6.13
CA ILE A 226 -12.97 -4.69 -6.91
C ILE A 226 -13.01 -3.49 -5.96
N PHE A 227 -11.93 -2.71 -5.93
CA PHE A 227 -11.82 -1.42 -5.24
C PHE A 227 -12.14 -0.29 -6.21
N GLU A 228 -13.41 -0.21 -6.62
CA GLU A 228 -13.88 0.87 -7.48
C GLU A 228 -15.37 1.09 -7.27
N GLU A 229 -15.78 2.33 -7.49
CA GLU A 229 -17.16 2.75 -7.39
C GLU A 229 -18.05 2.07 -8.42
N GLU A 230 -19.34 2.14 -8.17
CA GLU A 230 -20.31 1.64 -9.11
C GLU A 230 -20.36 2.52 -10.35
N ASN A 231 -20.13 1.91 -11.51
CA ASN A 231 -20.39 2.54 -12.81
C ASN A 231 -20.92 1.49 -13.79
N LEU A 232 -21.38 1.94 -14.96
CA LEU A 232 -21.94 1.06 -15.99
C LEU A 232 -20.96 -0.03 -16.45
N HIS A 233 -19.67 0.30 -16.53
CA HIS A 233 -18.63 -0.66 -16.92
C HIS A 233 -18.45 -1.74 -15.84
N ASN A 234 -18.27 -1.35 -14.57
CA ASN A 234 -18.06 -2.27 -13.46
C ASN A 234 -19.28 -3.15 -13.17
N LYS A 235 -20.51 -2.65 -13.39
CA LYS A 235 -21.73 -3.48 -13.32
C LYS A 235 -21.66 -4.64 -14.32
N LYS A 236 -21.29 -4.35 -15.56
CA LYS A 236 -21.15 -5.35 -16.63
C LYS A 236 -20.01 -6.33 -16.28
N LEU A 237 -18.87 -5.80 -15.85
CA LEU A 237 -17.72 -6.62 -15.43
C LEU A 237 -18.13 -7.63 -14.35
N VAL A 238 -18.73 -7.17 -13.25
CA VAL A 238 -19.18 -8.06 -12.16
C VAL A 238 -20.14 -9.14 -12.66
N LYS A 239 -21.07 -8.79 -13.56
CA LYS A 239 -22.00 -9.76 -14.16
C LYS A 239 -21.25 -10.83 -14.96
N TYR A 240 -20.32 -10.44 -15.83
CA TYR A 240 -19.57 -11.38 -16.65
C TYR A 240 -18.65 -12.28 -15.82
N LEU A 241 -17.92 -11.71 -14.87
CA LEU A 241 -17.02 -12.48 -13.99
C LEU A 241 -17.79 -13.53 -13.17
N LYS A 242 -18.95 -13.17 -12.64
CA LYS A 242 -19.83 -14.15 -11.97
C LYS A 242 -20.35 -15.21 -12.94
N GLY A 243 -20.67 -14.83 -14.18
CA GLY A 243 -21.06 -15.76 -15.25
C GLY A 243 -19.98 -16.78 -15.60
N CYS A 244 -18.70 -16.39 -15.50
CA CYS A 244 -17.54 -17.28 -15.64
C CYS A 244 -17.28 -18.16 -14.39
N GLY A 245 -18.11 -18.06 -13.35
CA GLY A 245 -17.95 -18.82 -12.11
C GLY A 245 -16.91 -18.25 -11.15
N LEU A 246 -16.50 -16.99 -11.32
CA LEU A 246 -15.57 -16.31 -10.42
C LEU A 246 -16.31 -15.69 -9.23
N LYS A 247 -15.70 -15.78 -8.05
CA LYS A 247 -16.26 -15.21 -6.82
C LYS A 247 -15.94 -13.72 -6.75
N THR A 248 -16.83 -12.93 -7.36
CA THR A 248 -16.61 -11.50 -7.53
C THR A 248 -17.37 -10.65 -6.51
N THR A 249 -16.62 -9.82 -5.79
CA THR A 249 -17.14 -8.83 -4.84
C THR A 249 -16.65 -7.44 -5.19
N ARG A 250 -17.57 -6.52 -5.46
CA ARG A 250 -17.29 -5.08 -5.49
C ARG A 250 -17.42 -4.53 -4.08
N VAL A 251 -16.47 -3.70 -3.67
CA VAL A 251 -16.46 -3.10 -2.34
C VAL A 251 -17.02 -1.68 -2.43
N ASP A 252 -18.22 -1.48 -1.92
CA ASP A 252 -18.86 -0.16 -1.84
C ASP A 252 -18.19 0.72 -0.78
N THR A 253 -17.95 1.99 -1.12
CA THR A 253 -17.35 2.97 -0.23
C THR A 253 -18.41 3.75 0.54
N PRO A 254 -18.18 4.08 1.82
CA PRO A 254 -19.15 4.84 2.63
C PRO A 254 -19.07 6.36 2.42
N SER A 255 -18.15 6.86 1.58
CA SER A 255 -17.90 8.29 1.38
C SER A 255 -17.57 8.56 -0.09
N GLU A 256 -17.95 9.73 -0.58
CA GLU A 256 -17.57 10.24 -1.90
C GLU A 256 -16.18 10.90 -1.91
N ASN A 257 -15.65 11.24 -0.73
CA ASN A 257 -14.35 11.87 -0.62
C ASN A 257 -13.22 10.87 -0.93
N VAL A 258 -12.32 11.23 -1.85
CA VAL A 258 -11.23 10.35 -2.31
C VAL A 258 -10.31 9.90 -1.17
N LEU A 259 -9.98 10.77 -0.20
CA LEU A 259 -9.16 10.38 0.95
C LEU A 259 -9.88 9.31 1.79
N ASP A 260 -11.15 9.53 2.09
CA ASP A 260 -11.94 8.61 2.91
C ASP A 260 -12.08 7.24 2.20
N LYS A 261 -12.30 7.24 0.87
CA LYS A 261 -12.30 6.03 0.04
C LYS A 261 -10.98 5.26 0.18
N ILE A 262 -9.85 5.97 0.08
CA ILE A 262 -8.52 5.35 0.22
C ILE A 262 -8.30 4.80 1.62
N LEU A 263 -8.58 5.58 2.67
CA LEU A 263 -8.46 5.10 4.05
C LEU A 263 -9.32 3.87 4.31
N PHE A 264 -10.56 3.88 3.82
CA PHE A 264 -11.48 2.76 3.90
C PHE A 264 -10.91 1.52 3.20
N PHE A 265 -10.41 1.63 1.96
CA PHE A 265 -9.81 0.50 1.26
C PHE A 265 -8.52 -0.01 1.94
N ILE A 266 -7.73 0.87 2.56
CA ILE A 266 -6.56 0.46 3.37
C ILE A 266 -7.01 -0.43 4.52
N PHE A 267 -8.03 0.00 5.29
CA PHE A 267 -8.59 -0.81 6.38
C PHE A 267 -9.16 -2.14 5.87
N VAL A 268 -9.95 -2.11 4.80
CA VAL A 268 -10.53 -3.33 4.19
C VAL A 268 -9.42 -4.32 3.81
N SER A 269 -8.34 -3.84 3.20
CA SER A 269 -7.22 -4.66 2.72
C SER A 269 -6.58 -5.50 3.82
N GLU A 270 -6.25 -4.87 4.95
CA GLU A 270 -5.62 -5.56 6.09
C GLU A 270 -6.62 -6.38 6.92
N LEU A 271 -7.88 -5.94 7.02
CA LEU A 271 -8.93 -6.64 7.75
C LEU A 271 -9.36 -7.93 7.04
N ILE A 272 -9.39 -7.96 5.70
CA ILE A 272 -9.65 -9.19 4.94
C ILE A 272 -8.61 -10.25 5.30
N ALA A 273 -7.33 -9.87 5.25
CA ALA A 273 -6.22 -10.76 5.58
C ALA A 273 -6.32 -11.26 7.03
N LEU A 274 -6.56 -10.35 7.98
CA LEU A 274 -6.72 -10.68 9.41
C LEU A 274 -7.88 -11.65 9.65
N TYR A 275 -9.08 -11.35 9.12
CA TYR A 275 -10.26 -12.17 9.39
C TYR A 275 -10.16 -13.55 8.74
N CYS A 276 -9.58 -13.64 7.55
CA CYS A 276 -9.28 -14.94 6.94
C CYS A 276 -8.30 -15.75 7.79
N ALA A 277 -7.27 -15.12 8.35
CA ALA A 277 -6.30 -15.79 9.22
C ALA A 277 -6.95 -16.30 10.51
N LYS A 278 -7.79 -15.47 11.14
CA LYS A 278 -8.54 -15.83 12.36
C LYS A 278 -9.54 -16.97 12.10
N LYS A 279 -10.24 -16.95 10.96
CA LYS A 279 -11.14 -18.05 10.55
C LYS A 279 -10.39 -19.36 10.35
N LYS A 280 -9.16 -19.30 9.83
CA LYS A 280 -8.23 -20.44 9.70
C LYS A 280 -7.49 -20.78 11.00
N LYS A 281 -7.79 -20.10 12.12
CA LYS A 281 -7.13 -20.25 13.42
C LYS A 281 -5.59 -20.14 13.35
N LYS A 282 -5.06 -19.36 12.40
CA LYS A 282 -3.62 -19.11 12.29
C LYS A 282 -3.14 -18.31 13.51
N LYS A 283 -2.01 -18.73 14.09
CA LYS A 283 -1.34 -17.99 15.16
C LYS A 283 -0.33 -16.99 14.61
N GLU A 284 0.41 -17.41 13.59
CA GLU A 284 1.43 -16.62 12.93
C GLU A 284 1.01 -16.18 11.53
N CYS A 285 1.51 -15.01 11.11
CA CYS A 285 1.48 -14.58 9.71
C CYS A 285 2.39 -15.50 8.88
N PHE A 286 2.01 -15.75 7.64
CA PHE A 286 2.78 -16.63 6.76
C PHE A 286 4.26 -16.20 6.62
N PHE A 287 4.56 -14.90 6.52
CA PHE A 287 5.95 -14.43 6.39
C PHE A 287 6.84 -14.85 7.59
N ALA A 288 6.26 -15.00 8.80
CA ALA A 288 6.98 -15.39 9.99
C ALA A 288 7.33 -16.89 9.98
N GLU A 289 6.44 -17.70 9.39
CA GLU A 289 6.60 -19.15 9.25
C GLU A 289 7.52 -19.50 8.06
N ALA A 290 7.41 -18.76 6.95
CA ALA A 290 8.14 -18.96 5.70
C ALA A 290 9.60 -18.46 5.76
N LYS A 291 10.37 -18.92 6.77
CA LYS A 291 11.73 -18.45 7.07
C LYS A 291 12.67 -18.44 5.86
N LYS A 292 12.63 -19.48 5.01
CA LYS A 292 13.48 -19.57 3.80
C LYS A 292 13.20 -18.42 2.83
N LEU A 293 11.92 -18.20 2.49
CA LEU A 293 11.49 -17.11 1.61
C LEU A 293 11.78 -15.74 2.22
N ARG A 294 11.50 -15.57 3.52
CA ARG A 294 11.78 -14.32 4.23
C ARG A 294 13.27 -13.98 4.23
N ASN A 295 14.14 -14.97 4.48
CA ASN A 295 15.58 -14.76 4.50
C ASN A 295 16.11 -14.44 3.11
N ALA A 296 15.66 -15.17 2.07
CA ALA A 296 15.99 -14.86 0.68
C ALA A 296 15.57 -13.43 0.30
N SER A 297 14.33 -13.05 0.62
CA SER A 297 13.81 -11.69 0.41
C SER A 297 14.67 -10.65 1.14
N SER A 298 15.00 -10.88 2.41
CA SER A 298 15.83 -9.96 3.21
C SER A 298 17.21 -9.76 2.60
N SER A 299 17.86 -10.83 2.13
CA SER A 299 19.18 -10.78 1.47
C SER A 299 19.17 -10.07 0.12
N MET A 300 18.03 -10.01 -0.57
CA MET A 300 17.89 -9.23 -1.80
C MET A 300 17.64 -7.73 -1.55
N ILE A 301 17.13 -7.37 -0.37
CA ILE A 301 16.65 -6.01 -0.06
C ILE A 301 17.66 -5.19 0.75
N TYR A 302 18.35 -5.79 1.73
CA TYR A 302 19.13 -5.11 2.79
C TYR A 302 20.62 -5.45 2.79
#